data_AF-B3EDN8-F1
#
_entry.id   AF-B3EDN8-F1
#
_cell.length_a   1.000
_cell.length_b   1.000
_cell.length_c   1.000
_cell.angle_alpha   90.00
_cell.angle_beta   90.00
_cell.angle_gamma   90.00
#
_symmetry.space_group_name_H-M   'P 1'
#
loop_
_entity.id
_entity.type
_entity.pdbx_description
1 polymer ?
#
loop_
_entity_poly.entity_id
_entity_poly.type
_entity_poly.pdbx_seq_one_letter_code
_entity_poly.pdbx_strand_id
1 'polypeptide(L)'
;MQVTIRSMLTACFVFSALLGTGAEAVAAQKKAPKKAVTQVCNPDPRGQILALSCASCHGTDGRSVGIIPSFYGKSPEYLEAALKDFKSGARYSTVMIRHAKGYSDEEIRMIAQYFGTVWQKNK
;
A
#
# COMPACT_ATOMS: atom_id res chain seq x y z
N MET A 1 -20.83 40.78 -39.11
CA MET A 1 -21.51 42.10 -39.05
C MET A 1 -22.07 42.27 -37.64
N GLN A 2 -21.34 43.00 -36.79
CA GLN A 2 -21.73 44.33 -36.26
C GLN A 2 -22.94 44.24 -35.32
N VAL A 3 -22.76 44.15 -34.00
CA VAL A 3 -22.43 45.24 -33.04
C VAL A 3 -23.39 46.43 -33.14
N THR A 4 -24.39 46.46 -32.26
CA THR A 4 -25.07 47.66 -31.75
C THR A 4 -25.42 47.39 -30.27
N ILE A 5 -24.75 47.96 -29.26
CA ILE A 5 -24.69 49.37 -28.80
C ILE A 5 -25.85 49.74 -27.84
N ARG A 6 -25.42 50.04 -26.60
CA ARG A 6 -25.85 51.10 -25.66
C ARG A 6 -26.91 50.88 -24.58
N SER A 7 -26.51 51.44 -23.42
CA SER A 7 -27.30 52.21 -22.45
C SER A 7 -28.03 51.43 -21.38
N MET A 8 -27.49 51.40 -20.16
CA MET A 8 -27.57 52.45 -19.12
C MET A 8 -28.80 52.24 -18.24
N LEU A 9 -28.58 51.90 -16.96
CA LEU A 9 -29.33 52.30 -15.76
C LEU A 9 -28.87 51.34 -14.63
N THR A 10 -27.88 51.71 -13.84
CA THR A 10 -28.06 52.36 -12.53
C THR A 10 -28.74 51.46 -11.50
N ALA A 11 -27.94 50.73 -10.72
CA ALA A 11 -28.25 50.48 -9.31
C ALA A 11 -26.93 50.35 -8.55
N CYS A 12 -26.52 51.45 -7.95
CA CYS A 12 -25.42 51.56 -7.00
C CYS A 12 -25.67 50.61 -5.82
N PHE A 13 -25.02 49.46 -5.78
CA PHE A 13 -24.81 48.75 -4.51
C PHE A 13 -23.67 49.43 -3.77
N VAL A 14 -24.02 50.50 -3.06
CA VAL A 14 -23.23 51.02 -1.96
C VAL A 14 -23.44 50.05 -0.79
N PHE A 15 -22.61 49.01 -0.70
CA PHE A 15 -22.46 48.26 0.53
C PHE A 15 -21.11 48.61 1.14
N SER A 16 -21.22 49.40 2.20
CA SER A 16 -20.14 50.05 2.92
C SER A 16 -19.02 49.08 3.29
N ALA A 17 -17.80 49.51 2.97
CA ALA A 17 -16.57 49.01 3.54
C ALA A 17 -16.61 49.18 5.06
N LEU A 18 -16.71 48.06 5.79
CA LEU A 18 -16.25 47.97 7.16
C LEU A 18 -14.87 47.32 7.13
N LEU A 19 -13.88 48.05 7.67
CA LEU A 19 -12.49 47.66 7.79
C LEU A 19 -12.38 46.27 8.43
N GLY A 20 -11.57 45.43 7.80
CA GLY A 20 -11.32 44.08 8.25
C GLY A 20 -10.54 43.99 9.56
N THR A 21 -10.75 42.88 10.24
CA THR A 21 -9.69 41.94 10.62
C THR A 21 -10.33 40.56 10.68
N GLY A 22 -9.94 39.68 9.77
CA GLY A 22 -10.50 38.34 9.70
C GLY A 22 -10.05 37.68 8.41
N ALA A 23 -8.73 37.44 8.31
CA ALA A 23 -8.17 36.61 7.27
C ALA A 23 -8.98 35.30 7.21
N GLU A 24 -9.57 35.05 6.05
CA GLU A 24 -10.18 33.78 5.70
C GLU A 24 -9.12 32.69 5.85
N ALA A 25 -9.18 31.97 6.96
CA ALA A 25 -8.48 30.71 7.14
C ALA A 25 -9.17 29.65 6.24
N VAL A 26 -8.93 29.76 4.94
CA VAL A 26 -8.99 28.62 4.04
C VAL A 26 -7.87 27.67 4.46
N ALA A 27 -8.16 26.38 4.42
CA ALA A 27 -7.22 25.28 4.64
C ALA A 27 -6.74 25.12 6.08
N ALA A 28 -7.43 24.23 6.79
CA ALA A 28 -6.96 22.86 6.91
C ALA A 28 -7.73 22.24 8.06
N GLN A 29 -8.74 21.46 7.73
CA GLN A 29 -9.10 20.39 8.63
C GLN A 29 -7.84 19.55 8.81
N LYS A 30 -7.13 19.72 9.93
CA LYS A 30 -6.15 18.77 10.41
C LYS A 30 -6.92 17.50 10.76
N LYS A 31 -7.29 16.75 9.73
CA LYS A 31 -7.65 15.35 9.88
C LYS A 31 -6.36 14.66 10.29
N ALA A 32 -6.19 14.50 11.61
CA ALA A 32 -5.18 13.66 12.19
C ALA A 32 -5.09 12.37 11.35
N PRO A 33 -3.89 11.85 11.02
CA PRO A 33 -3.77 10.64 10.23
C PRO A 33 -4.50 9.52 10.97
N LYS A 34 -5.70 9.20 10.47
CA LYS A 34 -6.48 8.05 10.93
C LYS A 34 -5.64 6.83 10.57
N LYS A 35 -4.97 6.28 11.58
CA LYS A 35 -4.61 4.87 11.72
C LYS A 35 -3.97 4.26 10.46
N ALA A 36 -2.64 4.23 10.43
CA ALA A 36 -1.88 3.30 9.60
C ALA A 36 -2.02 1.86 10.13
N VAL A 37 -3.25 1.35 10.23
CA VAL A 37 -3.61 -0.06 10.50
C VAL A 37 -5.04 -0.23 10.00
N THR A 38 -5.25 -0.42 8.69
CA THR A 38 -6.48 -1.00 8.10
C THR A 38 -6.33 -1.16 6.58
N GLN A 39 -5.63 -2.19 6.13
CA GLN A 39 -5.95 -2.94 4.89
C GLN A 39 -5.37 -4.36 5.04
N VAL A 40 -5.89 -5.11 6.01
CA VAL A 40 -5.68 -6.56 6.11
C VAL A 40 -7.04 -7.19 5.83
N CYS A 41 -7.36 -7.42 4.56
CA CYS A 41 -8.40 -8.41 4.21
C CYS A 41 -8.40 -8.83 2.75
N ASN A 42 -7.74 -8.11 1.83
CA ASN A 42 -7.45 -8.64 0.50
C ASN A 42 -6.00 -8.34 0.11
N PRO A 43 -5.14 -9.37 -0.05
CA PRO A 43 -3.81 -9.15 -0.58
C PRO A 43 -3.92 -8.58 -2.01
N ASP A 44 -3.02 -7.66 -2.36
CA ASP A 44 -2.89 -7.14 -3.72
C ASP A 44 -2.76 -8.33 -4.70
N PRO A 45 -3.54 -8.38 -5.80
CA PRO A 45 -3.42 -9.45 -6.80
C PRO A 45 -1.99 -9.66 -7.31
N ARG A 46 -1.17 -8.59 -7.35
CA ARG A 46 0.25 -8.68 -7.69
C ARG A 46 1.02 -9.54 -6.70
N GLY A 47 0.71 -9.43 -5.40
CA GLY A 47 1.30 -10.28 -4.37
C GLY A 47 1.02 -11.75 -4.58
N GLN A 48 -0.19 -12.09 -5.04
CA GLN A 48 -0.51 -13.46 -5.45
C GLN A 48 0.35 -13.91 -6.63
N ILE A 49 0.45 -13.11 -7.70
CA ILE A 49 1.26 -13.46 -8.89
C ILE A 49 2.74 -13.64 -8.54
N LEU A 50 3.31 -12.76 -7.72
CA LEU A 50 4.70 -12.87 -7.27
C LEU A 50 4.93 -14.15 -6.44
N ALA A 51 3.97 -14.48 -5.59
CA ALA A 51 4.00 -15.63 -4.69
C ALA A 51 3.88 -16.99 -5.41
N LEU A 52 3.32 -17.06 -6.62
CA LEU A 52 3.16 -18.32 -7.36
C LEU A 52 4.49 -19.08 -7.52
N SER A 53 5.57 -18.34 -7.79
CA SER A 53 6.92 -18.92 -7.96
C SER A 53 7.45 -19.59 -6.69
N CYS A 54 7.01 -19.15 -5.51
CA CYS A 54 7.47 -19.70 -4.24
C CYS A 54 6.88 -21.09 -3.98
N ALA A 55 5.65 -21.34 -4.46
CA ALA A 55 4.95 -22.61 -4.27
C ALA A 55 5.64 -23.78 -4.98
N SER A 56 6.41 -23.54 -6.04
CA SER A 56 7.18 -24.57 -6.74
C SER A 56 8.22 -25.27 -5.86
N CYS A 57 8.72 -24.60 -4.81
CA CYS A 57 9.66 -25.17 -3.86
C CYS A 57 9.05 -25.35 -2.47
N HIS A 58 8.26 -24.39 -1.99
CA HIS A 58 7.71 -24.38 -0.64
C HIS A 58 6.30 -24.99 -0.54
N GLY A 59 5.80 -25.55 -1.63
CA GLY A 59 4.46 -26.14 -1.70
C GLY A 59 3.34 -25.11 -1.76
N THR A 60 2.14 -25.57 -2.12
CA THR A 60 0.94 -24.75 -2.18
C THR A 60 0.67 -24.09 -0.84
N ASP A 61 0.40 -22.78 -0.82
CA ASP A 61 0.21 -21.97 0.39
C ASP A 61 1.39 -22.01 1.38
N GLY A 62 2.59 -22.40 0.93
CA GLY A 62 3.76 -22.58 1.78
C GLY A 62 3.74 -23.88 2.60
N ARG A 63 2.87 -24.84 2.25
CA ARG A 63 2.80 -26.19 2.83
C ARG A 63 3.70 -27.15 2.09
N SER A 64 4.99 -27.08 2.39
CA SER A 64 5.97 -28.01 1.83
C SER A 64 5.78 -29.42 2.42
N VAL A 65 5.97 -30.44 1.58
CA VAL A 65 5.90 -31.87 1.94
C VAL A 65 7.27 -32.57 1.94
N GLY A 66 8.35 -31.84 1.66
CA GLY A 66 9.69 -32.39 1.49
C GLY A 66 10.75 -31.71 2.35
N ILE A 67 12.00 -31.70 1.87
CA ILE A 67 13.17 -31.14 2.57
C ILE A 67 13.11 -29.60 2.64
N ILE A 68 12.44 -28.95 1.69
CA ILE A 68 12.27 -27.50 1.71
C ILE A 68 11.37 -27.11 2.88
N PRO A 69 11.75 -26.12 3.71
CA PRO A 69 10.98 -25.78 4.89
C PRO A 69 9.59 -25.24 4.54
N SER A 70 8.59 -25.71 5.28
CA SER A 70 7.24 -25.14 5.32
C SER A 70 7.24 -23.85 6.14
N PHE A 71 6.51 -22.84 5.65
CA PHE A 71 6.26 -21.59 6.38
C PHE A 71 4.76 -21.32 6.52
N TYR A 72 3.93 -22.35 6.32
CA TYR A 72 2.51 -22.28 6.57
C TYR A 72 2.19 -21.80 7.99
N GLY A 73 1.21 -20.92 8.13
CA GLY A 73 0.78 -20.36 9.42
C GLY A 73 1.70 -19.27 10.00
N LYS A 74 2.76 -18.86 9.29
CA LYS A 74 3.56 -17.70 9.69
C LYS A 74 2.82 -16.40 9.38
N SER A 75 3.05 -15.38 10.21
CA SER A 75 2.45 -14.06 10.00
C SER A 75 3.12 -13.33 8.83
N PRO A 76 2.44 -12.35 8.20
CA PRO A 76 3.05 -11.49 7.20
C PRO A 76 4.36 -10.87 7.68
N GLU A 77 4.40 -10.37 8.91
CA GLU A 77 5.56 -9.67 9.47
C GLU A 77 6.77 -10.61 9.59
N TYR A 78 6.54 -11.85 10.01
CA TYR A 78 7.59 -12.86 10.07
C TYR A 78 8.18 -13.16 8.69
N LEU A 79 7.31 -13.33 7.69
CA LEU A 79 7.72 -13.67 6.33
C LEU A 79 8.47 -12.51 5.67
N GLU A 80 8.01 -11.28 5.88
CA GLU A 80 8.67 -10.08 5.38
C GLU A 80 10.08 -9.93 5.97
N ALA A 81 10.20 -10.06 7.29
CA ALA A 81 11.49 -10.00 7.98
C ALA A 81 12.44 -11.09 7.47
N ALA A 82 11.98 -12.33 7.37
CA ALA A 82 12.80 -13.44 6.88
C ALA A 82 13.30 -13.22 5.45
N LEU A 83 12.45 -12.72 4.55
CA LEU A 83 12.82 -12.42 3.17
C LEU A 83 13.84 -11.26 3.10
N LYS A 84 13.67 -10.22 3.93
CA LYS A 84 14.65 -9.12 4.06
C LYS A 84 15.99 -9.60 4.59
N ASP A 85 16.00 -10.53 5.56
CA ASP A 85 17.23 -11.11 6.08
C ASP A 85 17.96 -11.97 5.03
N PHE A 86 17.21 -12.70 4.19
CA PHE A 86 17.81 -13.42 3.05
C PHE A 86 18.35 -12.45 1.99
N LYS A 87 17.63 -11.37 1.71
CA LYS A 87 18.05 -10.35 0.74
C LYS A 87 19.36 -9.65 1.17
N SER A 88 19.46 -9.28 2.44
CA SER A 88 20.66 -8.65 3.02
C SER A 88 21.81 -9.64 3.23
N GLY A 89 21.51 -10.93 3.32
CA GLY A 89 22.48 -11.98 3.67
C GLY A 89 22.66 -12.17 5.17
N ALA A 90 21.90 -11.47 6.02
CA ALA A 90 21.89 -11.65 7.47
C ALA A 90 21.44 -13.08 7.86
N ARG A 91 20.56 -13.68 7.05
CA ARG A 91 20.13 -15.07 7.21
C ARG A 91 20.73 -15.95 6.12
N TYR A 92 21.48 -16.97 6.53
CA TYR A 92 22.07 -17.92 5.60
C TYR A 92 21.00 -18.81 4.93
N SER A 93 21.18 -19.06 3.64
CA SER A 93 20.48 -20.11 2.89
C SER A 93 21.29 -20.52 1.66
N THR A 94 21.06 -21.74 1.17
CA THR A 94 21.68 -22.24 -0.06
C THR A 94 21.10 -21.60 -1.33
N VAL A 95 19.82 -21.25 -1.29
CA VAL A 95 19.06 -20.81 -2.48
C VAL A 95 18.36 -19.46 -2.27
N MET A 96 17.73 -19.25 -1.11
CA MET A 96 16.85 -18.09 -0.88
C MET A 96 17.55 -16.73 -0.96
N ILE A 97 18.85 -16.61 -0.65
CA ILE A 97 19.58 -15.34 -0.83
C ILE A 97 19.50 -14.86 -2.29
N ARG A 98 19.65 -15.76 -3.27
CA ARG A 98 19.60 -15.40 -4.69
C ARG A 98 18.19 -14.99 -5.12
N HIS A 99 17.16 -15.68 -4.63
CA HIS A 99 15.77 -15.35 -4.95
C HIS A 99 15.32 -14.04 -4.28
N ALA A 100 15.61 -13.86 -3.00
CA ALA A 100 15.19 -12.68 -2.25
C ALA A 100 15.81 -11.38 -2.82
N LYS A 101 17.02 -11.45 -3.39
CA LYS A 101 17.65 -10.32 -4.09
C LYS A 101 16.94 -9.91 -5.39
N GLY A 102 16.16 -10.81 -6.00
CA GLY A 102 15.39 -10.52 -7.22
C GLY A 102 14.14 -9.68 -6.99
N TYR A 103 13.74 -9.47 -5.73
CA TYR A 103 12.54 -8.71 -5.37
C TYR A 103 12.91 -7.38 -4.71
N SER A 104 12.16 -6.34 -5.05
CA SER A 104 12.12 -5.08 -4.31
C SER A 104 11.51 -5.28 -2.91
N ASP A 105 11.72 -4.31 -2.01
CA ASP A 105 11.18 -4.40 -0.65
C ASP A 105 9.64 -4.37 -0.64
N GLU A 106 9.05 -3.65 -1.59
CA GLU A 106 7.60 -3.60 -1.77
C GLU A 106 7.07 -4.94 -2.28
N GLU A 107 7.76 -5.62 -3.20
CA GLU A 107 7.40 -6.96 -3.64
C GLU A 107 7.54 -8.00 -2.53
N ILE A 108 8.59 -7.90 -1.71
CA ILE A 108 8.75 -8.73 -0.50
C ILE A 108 7.56 -8.54 0.43
N ARG A 109 7.14 -7.30 0.69
CA ARG A 109 5.96 -6.98 1.50
C ARG A 109 4.70 -7.62 0.90
N MET A 110 4.50 -7.52 -0.41
CA MET A 110 3.34 -8.11 -1.09
C MET A 110 3.32 -9.65 -1.01
N ILE A 111 4.47 -10.31 -1.21
CA ILE A 111 4.61 -11.77 -1.07
C ILE A 111 4.29 -12.20 0.36
N ALA A 112 4.86 -11.51 1.34
CA ALA A 112 4.66 -11.80 2.76
C ALA A 112 3.19 -11.64 3.19
N GLN A 113 2.52 -10.58 2.72
CA GLN A 113 1.10 -10.37 2.96
C GLN A 113 0.22 -11.47 2.35
N TYR A 114 0.54 -11.92 1.13
CA TYR A 114 -0.18 -13.02 0.51
C TYR A 114 -0.06 -14.31 1.33
N PHE A 115 1.17 -14.79 1.57
CA PHE A 115 1.37 -16.06 2.27
C PHE A 115 0.94 -16.01 3.73
N GLY A 116 1.10 -14.86 4.41
CA GLY A 116 0.69 -14.69 5.79
C GLY A 116 -0.83 -14.60 5.99
N THR A 117 -1.62 -14.52 4.92
CA THR A 117 -3.09 -14.48 4.98
C THR A 117 -3.77 -15.66 4.27
N VAL A 118 -3.15 -16.24 3.24
CA VAL A 118 -3.74 -17.34 2.46
C VAL A 118 -4.04 -18.58 3.31
N TRP A 119 -3.20 -18.88 4.31
CA TRP A 119 -3.43 -20.00 5.22
C TRP A 119 -4.69 -19.85 6.07
N GLN A 120 -5.15 -18.62 6.32
CA GLN A 120 -6.37 -18.38 7.09
C GLN A 120 -7.63 -18.77 6.29
N LYS A 121 -7.54 -18.74 4.96
CA LYS A 121 -8.65 -19.08 4.05
C LYS A 121 -8.79 -20.60 3.86
N ASN A 122 -7.67 -21.33 3.92
CA ASN A 122 -7.61 -22.76 3.56
C ASN A 122 -7.34 -23.65 4.79
N LYS A 123 -8.05 -23.39 5.90
CA LYS A 123 -7.98 -24.16 7.16
C LYS A 123 -8.51 -25.58 6.98
#